data_AF-A0A3E0G7E9-F1
#
_entry.id   AF-A0A3E0G7E9-F1
#
_cell.length_a   1.000
_cell.length_b   1.000
_cell.length_c   1.000
_cell.angle_alpha   90.00
_cell.angle_beta   90.00
_cell.angle_gamma   90.00
#
_symmetry.space_group_name_H-M   'P 1'
#
loop_
_entity.id
_entity.type
_entity.pdbx_description
1 polymer ?
#
loop_
_entity_poly.entity_id
_entity_poly.type
_entity_poly.pdbx_seq_one_letter_code
_entity_poly.pdbx_strand_id
1 'polypeptide(L)' 'MTALLFVLVVIGLYLLACRIWPYTACGRCDGNGKFPSPSGKAWRDCGRCQGSGRRRRVFAGKA' A
#
# COMPACT_ATOMS: atom_id res chain seq x y z
N MET A 1 22.04 -16.20 24.18
CA MET A 1 22.51 -15.79 22.83
C MET A 1 21.47 -16.06 21.75
N THR A 2 20.85 -17.25 21.74
CA THR A 2 19.77 -17.64 20.80
C THR A 2 18.54 -16.71 20.81
N ALA A 3 18.08 -16.25 21.97
CA ALA A 3 16.93 -15.34 22.06
C ALA A 3 17.16 -14.00 21.34
N LEU A 4 18.38 -13.46 21.40
CA LEU A 4 18.75 -12.20 20.74
C LEU A 4 18.76 -12.34 19.21
N LEU A 5 19.29 -13.46 18.70
CA LEU A 5 19.25 -13.77 17.28
C LEU A 5 17.81 -13.92 16.76
N PHE A 6 16.94 -14.56 17.55
CA PHE A 6 15.54 -14.73 17.18
C PHE A 6 14.81 -13.39 17.05
N VAL A 7 15.00 -12.48 18.01
CA VAL A 7 14.41 -11.13 17.97
C VAL A 7 14.88 -10.35 16.74
N LEU A 8 16.18 -10.39 16.42
CA LEU A 8 16.73 -9.72 15.24
C LEU A 8 16.15 -10.26 13.93
N VAL A 9 16.00 -11.58 13.82
CA VAL A 9 15.39 -12.22 12.64
C VAL A 9 13.93 -11.79 12.47
N VAL A 10 13.15 -11.78 13.56
CA VAL A 10 11.74 -11.36 13.51
C VAL A 10 11.60 -9.90 13.09
N ILE A 11 12.44 -9.00 13.63
CA ILE A 11 12.45 -7.59 13.24
C ILE A 11 12.84 -7.42 11.78
N GLY A 12 13.88 -8.12 11.32
CA GLY A 12 14.32 -8.09 9.92
C GLY A 12 13.21 -8.53 8.95
N LEU A 13 12.54 -9.65 9.26
CA LEU A 13 11.42 -10.17 8.47
C LEU A 13 10.22 -9.20 8.47
N TYR A 14 9.94 -8.56 9.60
CA TYR A 14 8.86 -7.56 9.70
C TYR A 14 9.14 -6.34 8.81
N LEU A 15 10.37 -5.82 8.85
CA LEU A 15 10.78 -4.70 7.99
C LEU A 15 10.76 -5.08 6.50
N LEU A 16 11.21 -6.28 6.16
CA LEU A 16 11.14 -6.83 4.80
C LEU A 16 9.69 -6.93 4.32
N ALA A 17 8.78 -7.48 5.13
CA ALA A 17 7.36 -7.56 4.79
C ALA A 17 6.75 -6.17 4.57
N CYS A 18 7.07 -5.19 5.42
CA CYS A 18 6.65 -3.81 5.25
C CYS A 18 7.20 -3.18 3.95
N ARG A 19 8.41 -3.56 3.52
CA ARG A 19 9.04 -3.01 2.31
C ARG A 19 8.63 -3.69 1.01
N ILE A 20 8.30 -4.98 1.05
CA ILE A 20 7.80 -5.77 -0.09
C ILE A 20 6.33 -5.42 -0.37
N TRP A 21 5.53 -5.19 0.68
CA TRP A 21 4.11 -4.80 0.56
C TRP A 21 3.83 -3.36 1.06
N PRO A 22 4.46 -2.34 0.46
CA PRO A 22 4.33 -0.94 0.92
C PRO A 22 3.01 -0.31 0.49
N TYR A 23 2.30 -0.91 -0.45
CA TYR A 23 1.07 -0.37 -1.03
C TYR A 23 -0.15 -1.15 -0.50
N THR A 24 -1.13 -0.44 0.05
CA THR A 24 -2.48 -0.97 0.27
C THR A 24 -3.39 -0.52 -0.85
N ALA A 25 -4.52 -1.20 -1.01
CA ALA A 25 -5.63 -0.64 -1.77
C ALA A 25 -6.02 0.74 -1.21
N CYS A 26 -6.29 1.68 -2.10
CA CYS A 26 -6.90 2.94 -1.70
C CYS A 26 -8.35 2.67 -1.32
N GLY A 27 -8.70 2.77 -0.03
CA GLY A 27 -10.07 2.49 0.45
C GLY A 27 -11.14 3.49 0.02
N ARG A 28 -10.81 4.50 -0.81
CA ARG A 28 -11.82 5.36 -1.45
C ARG A 28 -12.31 4.76 -2.75
N CYS A 29 -11.40 4.18 -3.54
CA CYS A 29 -11.70 3.57 -4.84
C CYS A 29 -11.52 2.05 -4.82
N ASP A 30 -11.46 1.43 -3.63
CA ASP A 30 -11.20 0.00 -3.41
C ASP A 30 -10.08 -0.61 -4.27
N GLY A 31 -8.97 0.12 -4.44
CA GLY A 31 -7.86 -0.38 -5.25
C GLY A 31 -7.97 -0.09 -6.77
N ASN A 32 -9.11 0.38 -7.24
CA ASN A 32 -9.41 0.51 -8.67
C ASN A 32 -8.74 1.71 -9.33
N GLY A 33 -8.36 2.74 -8.56
CA GLY A 33 -7.71 3.97 -9.01
C GLY A 33 -8.63 5.00 -9.66
N LYS A 34 -9.78 4.55 -10.17
CA LYS A 34 -10.74 5.34 -10.93
C LYS A 34 -12.17 5.03 -10.52
N PHE A 35 -13.02 6.04 -10.62
CA PHE A 35 -14.47 5.92 -10.46
C PHE A 35 -15.15 5.97 -11.82
N PRO A 36 -15.92 4.95 -12.19
CA PRO A 36 -16.73 5.01 -13.39
C PRO A 36 -17.82 6.07 -13.24
N SER A 37 -18.07 6.83 -14.30
CA SER A 37 -19.24 7.71 -14.39
C SER A 37 -20.49 6.86 -14.57
N PRO A 38 -21.65 7.24 -14.00
CA PRO A 38 -22.93 6.55 -14.23
C PRO A 38 -23.35 6.55 -15.71
N SER A 39 -22.79 7.43 -16.53
CA SER A 39 -22.99 7.46 -17.97
C SER A 39 -22.12 6.46 -18.74
N GLY A 40 -21.23 5.71 -18.07
CA GLY A 40 -20.43 4.61 -18.63
C GLY A 40 -19.31 5.02 -19.60
N LYS A 41 -19.31 6.25 -20.10
CA LYS A 41 -18.34 6.74 -21.10
C LYS A 41 -17.20 7.58 -20.52
N ALA A 42 -17.27 7.93 -19.24
CA ALA A 42 -16.28 8.77 -18.58
C ALA A 42 -15.77 8.13 -17.29
N TRP A 43 -14.52 8.40 -16.98
CA TRP A 43 -13.84 7.92 -15.78
C TRP A 43 -13.29 9.14 -15.05
N ARG A 44 -13.40 9.18 -13.73
CA ARG A 44 -12.72 10.18 -12.92
C ARG A 44 -11.65 9.50 -12.08
N ASP A 45 -10.44 10.03 -12.14
CA ASP A 45 -9.37 9.55 -11.26
C ASP A 45 -9.73 9.81 -9.81
N CYS A 46 -9.40 8.84 -8.95
CA CYS A 46 -9.62 9.01 -7.53
C CYS A 46 -8.69 10.12 -7.01
N GLY A 47 -9.22 11.27 -6.62
CA GLY A 47 -8.43 12.40 -6.13
C GLY A 47 -7.56 12.09 -4.90
N ARG A 48 -7.88 11.02 -4.15
CA ARG A 48 -7.10 10.59 -2.98
C ARG A 48 -5.84 9.78 -3.34
N CYS A 49 -5.87 9.03 -4.44
CA CYS A 49 -4.71 8.25 -4.91
C CYS A 49 -4.19 8.72 -6.28
N GLN A 50 -4.79 9.77 -6.85
CA GLN A 50 -4.47 10.36 -8.15
C GLN A 50 -4.38 9.32 -9.27
N GLY A 51 -5.35 8.41 -9.35
CA GLY A 51 -5.38 7.38 -10.40
C GLY A 51 -4.55 6.13 -10.10
N SER A 52 -3.67 6.13 -9.09
CA SER A 52 -2.76 5.00 -8.83
C SER A 52 -3.45 3.75 -8.28
N GLY A 53 -4.61 3.89 -7.65
CA GLY A 53 -5.33 2.80 -6.97
C GLY A 53 -4.69 2.33 -5.67
N ARG A 54 -3.50 2.82 -5.32
CA ARG A 54 -2.72 2.32 -4.19
C ARG A 54 -2.39 3.44 -3.22
N ARG A 55 -2.41 3.14 -1.93
CA ARG A 55 -2.00 4.05 -0.86
C ARG A 55 -0.70 3.53 -0.26
N ARG A 56 0.31 4.39 -0.14
CA ARG A 56 1.53 4.05 0.61
C ARG A 56 1.18 3.90 2.09
N ARG A 57 1.55 2.77 2.70
CA ARG A 57 1.53 2.62 4.16
C ARG A 57 2.52 3.61 4.76
N VAL A 58 2.19 4.20 5.92
CA VAL A 58 3.00 5.25 6.58
C VAL A 58 4.42 4.76 6.91
N PHE A 59 4.59 3.45 7.10
CA PHE A 59 5.87 2.80 7.39
C PHE A 59 6.61 2.27 6.15
N ALA A 60 6.10 2.50 4.94
CA ALA A 60 6.86 2.27 3.72
C ALA A 60 7.88 3.41 3.61
N GLY A 61 8.96 3.30 4.39
CA GLY A 61 10.10 4.20 4.31
C GLY A 61 10.52 4.38 2.86
N LYS A 62 10.88 5.62 2.51
CA LYS A 62 11.69 5.85 1.32
C LYS A 62 13.01 5.10 1.56
N ALA A 63 13.12 3.88 1.05
CA ALA A 63 14.41 3.26 0.78
C ALA A 63 14.70 3.52 -0.69
#